data_AF-A0A4U5PB83-F1
#
_entry.id   AF-A0A4U5PB83-F1
#
_cell.length_a   1.000
_cell.length_b   1.000
_cell.length_c   1.000
_cell.angle_alpha   90.00
_cell.angle_beta   90.00
_cell.angle_gamma   90.00
#
_symmetry.space_group_name_H-M   'P 1'
#
loop_
_entity.id
_entity.type
_entity.pdbx_description
1 polymer ?
#
loop_
_entity_poly.entity_id
_entity_poly.type
_entity_poly.pdbx_seq_one_letter_code
_entity_poly.pdbx_strand_id
1 'polypeptide(L)'
;MAKNMENTSYRKIDVDAYDPDKFEDTEDAETPSVGPDERQVTQLLASNQNVEALHAALLNPPLKSKNQVVKDRATALVTRVLTSFKTTEIEAAVKVLNDDEADLLMKYVYKSMDILADGATCQYLLVWHSQIIQRSGLGSVMRVLSDRRRL
;
A
#
# COMPACT_ATOMS: atom_id res chain seq x y z
N MET A 1 10.55 50.81 -26.15
CA MET A 1 9.90 50.24 -24.95
C MET A 1 8.82 49.27 -25.42
N ALA A 2 8.88 48.00 -25.00
CA ALA A 2 7.85 47.03 -25.36
C ALA A 2 6.52 47.41 -24.69
N LYS A 3 5.42 47.42 -25.45
CA LYS A 3 4.06 47.63 -24.93
C LYS A 3 3.76 46.54 -23.90
N ASN A 4 3.46 46.93 -22.67
CA ASN A 4 3.04 46.00 -21.64
C ASN A 4 1.68 45.41 -22.06
N MET A 5 1.65 44.11 -22.33
CA MET A 5 0.45 43.40 -22.76
C MET A 5 -0.42 43.18 -21.53
N GLU A 6 -1.53 43.93 -21.41
CA GLU A 6 -2.41 43.91 -20.22
C GLU A 6 -3.03 42.54 -19.95
N ASN A 7 -3.11 41.67 -20.96
CA ASN A 7 -3.62 40.30 -20.84
C ASN A 7 -2.52 39.25 -21.02
N THR A 8 -2.15 38.58 -19.93
CA THR A 8 -1.17 37.47 -19.90
C THR A 8 -1.83 36.10 -19.71
N SER A 9 -3.16 36.00 -19.86
CA SER A 9 -3.91 34.76 -19.61
C SER A 9 -3.46 33.59 -20.47
N TYR A 10 -2.91 33.84 -21.66
CA TYR A 10 -2.33 32.81 -22.53
C TYR A 10 -1.14 32.06 -21.90
N ARG A 11 -0.45 32.65 -20.91
CA ARG A 11 0.67 32.03 -20.19
C ARG A 11 0.22 31.06 -19.09
N LYS A 12 -1.07 31.06 -18.76
CA LYS A 12 -1.66 30.15 -17.77
C LYS A 12 -2.09 28.82 -18.38
N ILE A 13 -2.06 28.72 -19.71
CA ILE A 13 -2.44 27.50 -20.42
C ILE A 13 -1.25 26.55 -20.34
N ASP A 14 -1.47 25.38 -19.75
CA ASP A 14 -0.53 24.27 -19.77
C ASP A 14 -0.57 23.60 -21.14
N VAL A 15 0.33 24.04 -22.05
CA VAL A 15 0.42 23.50 -23.41
C VAL A 15 0.99 22.08 -23.41
N ASP A 16 1.80 21.73 -22.42
CA ASP A 16 2.42 20.40 -22.28
C ASP A 16 1.38 19.34 -21.89
N ALA A 17 0.24 19.74 -21.31
CA ALA A 17 -0.88 18.84 -21.06
C ALA A 17 -1.48 18.23 -22.34
N TYR A 18 -1.29 18.87 -23.50
CA TYR A 18 -1.82 18.46 -24.80
C TYR A 18 -0.74 17.90 -25.74
N ASP A 19 0.47 17.66 -25.25
CA ASP A 19 1.55 17.06 -26.04
C ASP A 19 1.18 15.60 -26.42
N PRO A 20 1.08 15.26 -27.72
CA PRO A 20 0.76 13.90 -28.16
C PRO A 20 1.83 12.86 -27.77
N ASP A 21 3.06 13.28 -27.46
CA ASP A 21 4.13 12.40 -27.01
C ASP A 21 4.13 12.19 -25.49
N LYS A 22 3.20 12.84 -24.78
CA LYS A 22 3.04 12.68 -23.34
C LYS A 22 2.66 11.24 -23.01
N PHE A 23 3.43 10.64 -22.10
CA PHE A 23 3.13 9.30 -21.62
C PHE A 23 1.79 9.28 -20.84
N GLU A 24 0.85 8.45 -21.30
CA GLU A 24 -0.39 8.13 -20.58
C GLU A 24 -0.28 6.75 -19.94
N ASP A 25 -0.62 6.67 -18.66
CA ASP A 25 -0.71 5.39 -17.98
C ASP A 25 -1.85 4.56 -18.59
N THR A 26 -1.53 3.34 -19.00
CA THR A 26 -2.54 2.38 -19.43
C THR A 26 -3.31 1.94 -18.18
N GLU A 27 -4.48 2.52 -17.95
CA GLU A 27 -5.34 2.09 -16.85
C GLU A 27 -5.77 0.64 -17.12
N ASP A 28 -5.27 -0.30 -16.31
CA ASP A 28 -5.82 -1.66 -16.28
C ASP A 28 -7.33 -1.58 -16.02
N ALA A 29 -8.11 -2.43 -16.69
CA ALA A 29 -9.56 -2.49 -16.48
C ALA A 29 -9.89 -2.59 -14.98
N GLU A 30 -10.73 -1.67 -14.51
CA GLU A 30 -11.17 -1.62 -13.12
C GLU A 30 -11.88 -2.91 -12.76
N THR A 31 -11.41 -3.58 -11.72
CA THR A 31 -12.08 -4.75 -11.17
C THR A 31 -12.77 -4.34 -9.87
N PRO A 32 -14.07 -4.60 -9.69
CA PRO A 32 -14.73 -4.41 -8.41
C PRO A 32 -14.11 -5.37 -7.39
N SER A 33 -13.13 -4.87 -6.64
CA SER A 33 -12.50 -5.57 -5.53
C SER A 33 -13.13 -5.07 -4.24
N VAL A 34 -13.63 -5.99 -3.43
CA VAL A 34 -14.16 -5.71 -2.09
C VAL A 34 -13.04 -5.70 -1.03
N GLY A 35 -11.83 -6.08 -1.43
CA GLY A 35 -10.69 -6.29 -0.54
C GLY A 35 -10.75 -7.64 0.18
N PRO A 36 -9.85 -7.86 1.16
CA PRO A 36 -9.81 -9.06 1.99
C PRO A 36 -11.09 -9.29 2.82
N ASP A 37 -11.40 -10.55 3.13
CA ASP A 37 -12.57 -10.91 3.95
C ASP A 37 -12.33 -10.58 5.43
N GLU A 38 -12.86 -9.43 5.84
CA GLU A 38 -12.75 -8.95 7.22
C GLU A 38 -13.35 -9.91 8.25
N ARG A 39 -14.41 -10.66 7.91
CA ARG A 39 -15.03 -11.60 8.86
C ARG A 39 -14.10 -12.76 9.13
N GLN A 40 -13.53 -13.33 8.07
CA GLN A 40 -12.57 -14.42 8.18
C GLN A 40 -11.32 -13.99 8.98
N VAL A 41 -10.75 -12.82 8.66
CA VAL A 41 -9.58 -12.30 9.37
C VAL A 41 -9.89 -12.08 10.85
N THR A 42 -11.05 -11.50 11.17
CA THR A 42 -11.46 -11.26 12.57
C THR A 42 -11.63 -12.56 13.35
N GLN A 43 -12.18 -13.60 12.73
CA GLN A 43 -12.35 -14.91 13.35
C GLN A 43 -11.01 -15.60 13.64
N LEU A 44 -10.06 -15.50 12.71
CA LEU A 44 -8.71 -16.06 12.88
C LEU A 44 -7.94 -15.35 13.99
N LEU A 45 -8.04 -14.01 14.06
CA LEU A 45 -7.48 -13.22 15.15
C LEU A 45 -8.08 -13.61 16.51
N ALA A 46 -9.41 -13.77 16.59
CA ALA A 46 -10.08 -14.22 17.81
C ALA A 46 -9.64 -15.64 18.25
N SER A 47 -9.22 -16.47 17.31
CA SER A 47 -8.74 -17.83 17.55
C SER A 47 -7.22 -17.91 17.78
N ASN A 48 -6.52 -16.77 17.89
CA ASN A 48 -5.06 -16.65 17.99
C ASN A 48 -4.27 -17.27 16.81
N GLN A 49 -4.90 -17.44 15.64
CA GLN A 49 -4.26 -17.91 14.41
C GLN A 49 -3.72 -16.72 13.62
N ASN A 50 -2.69 -16.06 14.16
CA ASN A 50 -2.17 -14.79 13.63
C ASN A 50 -1.55 -14.92 12.23
N VAL A 51 -0.85 -16.03 11.95
CA VAL A 51 -0.19 -16.25 10.65
C VAL A 51 -1.23 -16.49 9.55
N GLU A 52 -2.24 -17.30 9.84
CA GLU A 52 -3.35 -17.54 8.93
C GLU A 52 -4.18 -16.26 8.72
N ALA A 53 -4.37 -15.44 9.77
CA ALA A 53 -5.00 -14.14 9.65
C ALA A 53 -4.21 -13.20 8.72
N LEU A 54 -2.87 -13.26 8.76
CA LEU A 54 -2.01 -12.47 7.87
C LEU A 54 -2.16 -12.91 6.41
N HIS A 55 -2.12 -14.21 6.13
CA HIS A 55 -2.38 -14.72 4.76
C HIS A 55 -3.77 -14.32 4.27
N ALA A 56 -4.81 -14.45 5.10
CA ALA A 56 -6.17 -14.07 4.75
C ALA A 56 -6.31 -12.56 4.48
N ALA A 57 -5.60 -11.71 5.23
CA ALA A 57 -5.63 -10.25 5.05
C ALA A 57 -4.87 -9.79 3.79
N LEU A 58 -3.87 -10.55 3.35
CA LEU A 58 -3.12 -10.29 2.11
C LEU A 58 -3.81 -10.86 0.87
N LEU A 59 -4.88 -11.64 1.03
CA LEU A 59 -5.65 -12.20 -0.08
C LEU A 59 -6.55 -11.14 -0.72
N ASN A 60 -6.63 -11.13 -2.06
CA ASN A 60 -7.46 -10.22 -2.85
C ASN A 60 -7.25 -8.71 -2.53
N PRO A 61 -6.01 -8.19 -2.60
CA PRO A 61 -5.76 -6.78 -2.31
C PRO A 61 -6.44 -5.86 -3.34
N PRO A 62 -7.01 -4.71 -2.94
CA PRO A 62 -7.75 -3.81 -3.84
C PRO A 62 -6.82 -2.93 -4.72
N LEU A 63 -5.78 -3.51 -5.31
CA LEU A 63 -4.74 -2.80 -6.09
C LEU A 63 -5.28 -2.12 -7.36
N LYS A 64 -6.35 -2.68 -7.95
CA LYS A 64 -6.99 -2.18 -9.19
C LYS A 64 -8.29 -1.42 -8.95
N SER A 65 -8.64 -1.16 -7.69
CA SER A 65 -9.84 -0.38 -7.34
C SER A 65 -9.54 1.11 -7.45
N LYS A 66 -10.48 1.92 -7.94
CA LYS A 66 -10.39 3.40 -7.80
C LYS A 66 -10.98 3.89 -6.48
N ASN A 67 -11.68 3.01 -5.75
CA ASN A 67 -12.34 3.37 -4.50
C ASN A 67 -11.35 3.41 -3.32
N GLN A 68 -10.99 4.62 -2.89
CA GLN A 68 -10.06 4.84 -1.78
C GLN A 68 -10.57 4.24 -0.46
N VAL A 69 -11.88 4.26 -0.22
CA VAL A 69 -12.48 3.72 1.03
C VAL A 69 -12.19 2.23 1.18
N VAL A 70 -12.22 1.48 0.08
CA VAL A 70 -11.92 0.03 0.11
C VAL A 70 -10.44 -0.20 0.39
N LYS A 71 -9.56 0.62 -0.18
CA LYS A 71 -8.12 0.50 0.04
C LYS A 71 -7.73 0.86 1.47
N ASP A 72 -8.31 1.91 2.03
CA ASP A 72 -8.07 2.35 3.40
C ASP A 72 -8.60 1.29 4.39
N ARG A 73 -9.78 0.71 4.12
CA ARG A 73 -10.33 -0.39 4.93
C ARG A 73 -9.43 -1.63 4.89
N ALA A 74 -8.96 -2.03 3.71
CA ALA A 74 -8.04 -3.16 3.57
C ALA A 74 -6.72 -2.87 4.31
N THR A 75 -6.21 -1.64 4.21
CA THR A 75 -4.99 -1.22 4.91
C THR A 75 -5.18 -1.32 6.42
N ALA A 76 -6.24 -0.72 6.96
CA ALA A 76 -6.55 -0.78 8.38
C ALA A 76 -6.72 -2.22 8.89
N LEU A 77 -7.32 -3.10 8.08
CA LEU A 77 -7.43 -4.52 8.40
C LEU A 77 -6.06 -5.19 8.52
N VAL A 78 -5.16 -4.96 7.56
CA VAL A 78 -3.79 -5.49 7.59
C VAL A 78 -3.04 -4.90 8.79
N THR A 79 -3.11 -3.59 9.04
CA THR A 79 -2.46 -2.96 10.20
C THR A 79 -2.90 -3.61 11.51
N ARG A 80 -4.20 -3.89 11.66
CA ARG A 80 -4.75 -4.57 12.84
C ARG A 80 -4.20 -5.99 13.02
N VAL A 81 -3.98 -6.71 11.92
CA VAL A 81 -3.32 -8.03 11.97
C VAL A 81 -1.86 -7.86 12.36
N LEU A 82 -1.14 -6.89 11.79
CA LEU A 82 0.27 -6.68 12.12
C LEU A 82 0.47 -6.33 13.60
N THR A 83 -0.41 -5.52 14.19
CA THR A 83 -0.33 -5.14 15.60
C THR A 83 -0.79 -6.23 16.58
N SER A 84 -1.37 -7.35 16.11
CA SER A 84 -1.76 -8.48 16.98
C SER A 84 -0.60 -9.43 17.30
N PHE A 85 0.45 -9.43 16.47
CA PHE A 85 1.66 -10.22 16.72
C PHE A 85 2.43 -9.65 17.90
N LYS A 86 3.25 -10.48 18.55
CA LYS A 86 4.33 -10.00 19.42
C LYS A 86 5.59 -9.78 18.60
N THR A 87 6.44 -8.83 19.02
CA THR A 87 7.71 -8.54 18.35
C THR A 87 8.59 -9.77 18.13
N THR A 88 8.58 -10.73 19.07
CA THR A 88 9.34 -11.99 18.99
C THR A 88 8.83 -12.97 17.94
N GLU A 89 7.59 -12.80 17.47
CA GLU A 89 6.93 -13.69 16.51
C GLU A 89 7.02 -13.18 15.07
N ILE A 90 7.35 -11.89 14.87
CA ILE A 90 7.38 -11.22 13.57
C ILE A 90 8.37 -11.89 12.61
N GLU A 91 9.60 -12.17 13.06
CA GLU A 91 10.64 -12.79 12.22
C GLU A 91 10.16 -14.14 11.65
N ALA A 92 9.53 -14.96 12.48
CA ALA A 92 9.00 -16.25 12.08
C ALA A 92 7.84 -16.10 11.09
N ALA A 93 6.93 -15.16 11.34
CA ALA A 93 5.80 -14.88 10.45
C ALA A 93 6.26 -14.44 9.06
N VAL A 94 7.23 -13.52 8.99
CA VAL A 94 7.78 -13.01 7.71
C VAL A 94 8.46 -14.12 6.92
N LYS A 95 9.16 -15.07 7.58
CA LYS A 95 9.83 -16.20 6.90
C LYS A 95 8.87 -17.16 6.20
N VAL A 96 7.62 -17.27 6.67
CA VAL A 96 6.61 -18.19 6.10
C VAL A 96 5.94 -17.59 4.87
N LEU A 97 5.92 -16.26 4.73
CA LEU A 97 5.36 -15.59 3.55
C LEU A 97 6.11 -15.97 2.28
N ASN A 98 5.39 -16.00 1.16
CA ASN A 98 6.01 -16.05 -0.16
C ASN A 98 6.51 -14.66 -0.60
N ASP A 99 7.23 -14.58 -1.72
CA ASP A 99 7.85 -13.32 -2.16
C ASP A 99 6.83 -12.26 -2.57
N ASP A 100 5.73 -12.66 -3.21
CA ASP A 100 4.66 -11.75 -3.60
C ASP A 100 3.92 -11.17 -2.36
N GLU A 101 3.69 -12.02 -1.35
CA GLU A 101 3.09 -11.62 -0.07
C GLU A 101 4.01 -10.68 0.71
N ALA A 102 5.31 -10.93 0.73
CA ALA A 102 6.29 -10.05 1.40
C ALA A 102 6.36 -8.67 0.72
N ASP A 103 6.36 -8.64 -0.62
CA ASP A 103 6.33 -7.39 -1.38
C ASP A 103 5.01 -6.63 -1.19
N LEU A 104 3.87 -7.34 -1.19
CA LEU A 104 2.56 -6.76 -0.91
C LEU A 104 2.47 -6.22 0.52
N LEU A 105 3.00 -6.96 1.49
CA LEU A 105 3.04 -6.55 2.89
C LEU A 105 3.86 -5.27 3.06
N MET A 106 5.01 -5.14 2.36
CA MET A 106 5.79 -3.91 2.37
C MET A 106 4.96 -2.71 1.86
N LYS A 107 4.10 -2.87 0.84
CA LYS A 107 3.19 -1.81 0.40
C LYS A 107 2.20 -1.41 1.48
N TYR A 108 1.60 -2.38 2.17
CA TYR A 108 0.68 -2.13 3.27
C TYR A 108 1.37 -1.42 4.43
N VAL A 109 2.64 -1.73 4.73
CA VAL A 109 3.42 -1.04 5.77
C VAL A 109 3.57 0.44 5.44
N TYR A 110 4.02 0.79 4.23
CA TYR A 110 4.14 2.19 3.82
C TYR A 110 2.78 2.91 3.78
N LYS A 111 1.74 2.26 3.25
CA LYS A 111 0.39 2.85 3.22
C LYS A 111 -0.16 3.06 4.63
N SER A 112 0.07 2.12 5.55
CA SER A 112 -0.34 2.25 6.95
C SER A 112 0.34 3.43 7.64
N MET A 113 1.64 3.65 7.38
CA MET A 113 2.35 4.82 7.93
C MET A 113 1.82 6.16 7.40
N ASP A 114 1.28 6.18 6.18
CA ASP A 114 0.65 7.37 5.58
C ASP A 114 -0.72 7.66 6.22
N ILE A 115 -1.59 6.64 6.34
CA ILE A 115 -2.99 6.85 6.79
C ILE A 115 -3.22 6.70 8.31
N LEU A 116 -2.38 5.91 9.00
CA LEU A 116 -2.48 5.60 10.43
C LEU A 116 -1.19 6.04 11.15
N ALA A 117 -0.89 7.33 11.04
CA ALA A 117 0.35 7.94 11.52
C ALA A 117 0.43 8.13 13.05
N ASP A 118 -0.08 7.18 13.83
CA ASP A 118 0.12 7.20 15.28
C ASP A 118 1.53 6.68 15.66
N GLY A 119 2.16 7.33 16.64
CA GLY A 119 3.58 7.07 16.94
C GLY A 119 3.89 5.63 17.37
N ALA A 120 2.96 4.97 18.07
CA ALA A 120 3.13 3.61 18.54
C ALA A 120 3.01 2.60 17.40
N THR A 121 1.99 2.75 16.55
CA THR A 121 1.80 1.92 15.35
C THR A 121 2.96 2.12 14.38
N CYS A 122 3.40 3.35 14.12
CA CYS A 122 4.56 3.60 13.26
C CYS A 122 5.84 2.94 13.79
N GLN A 123 6.10 3.03 15.10
CA GLN A 123 7.24 2.34 15.71
C GLN A 123 7.12 0.82 15.52
N TYR A 124 5.92 0.27 15.67
CA TYR A 124 5.67 -1.16 15.48
C TYR A 124 5.83 -1.60 14.01
N LEU A 125 5.34 -0.79 13.07
CA LEU A 125 5.47 -1.02 11.63
C LEU A 125 6.93 -0.94 11.17
N LEU A 126 7.79 -0.13 11.81
CA LEU A 126 9.23 -0.10 11.54
C LEU A 126 9.90 -1.44 11.90
N VAL A 127 9.41 -2.16 12.91
CA VAL A 127 9.91 -3.51 13.22
C VAL A 127 9.57 -4.46 12.08
N TRP A 128 8.31 -4.47 11.61
CA TRP A 128 7.90 -5.25 10.44
C TRP A 128 8.72 -4.92 9.19
N HIS A 129 8.91 -3.63 8.90
CA HIS A 129 9.73 -3.14 7.80
C HIS A 129 11.14 -3.72 7.85
N SER A 130 11.80 -3.68 9.01
CA SER A 130 13.15 -4.21 9.18
C SER A 130 13.23 -5.71 8.90
N GLN A 131 12.24 -6.48 9.34
CA GLN A 131 12.19 -7.93 9.15
C GLN A 131 11.92 -8.31 7.69
N ILE A 132 11.05 -7.58 7.00
CA ILE A 132 10.78 -7.82 5.57
C ILE A 132 12.03 -7.51 4.73
N ILE A 133 12.76 -6.44 5.04
CA ILE A 133 14.04 -6.13 4.38
C ILE A 133 15.09 -7.20 4.67
N GLN A 134 15.16 -7.70 5.90
CA GLN A 134 16.10 -8.76 6.24
C GLN A 134 15.85 -10.05 5.44
N ARG A 135 14.59 -10.37 5.16
CA ARG A 135 14.20 -11.51 4.29
C ARG A 135 14.41 -11.23 2.80
N SER A 136 13.90 -10.11 2.30
CA SER A 136 13.68 -9.88 0.86
C SER A 136 14.66 -8.87 0.24
N GLY A 137 15.53 -8.28 1.05
CA GLY A 137 16.43 -7.20 0.67
C GLY A 137 15.71 -5.89 0.33
N LEU A 138 16.48 -4.93 -0.17
CA LEU A 138 15.98 -3.61 -0.58
C LEU A 138 15.06 -3.66 -1.82
N GLY A 139 15.04 -4.77 -2.55
CA GLY A 139 14.19 -4.95 -3.73
C GLY A 139 12.70 -4.79 -3.42
N SER A 140 12.26 -5.24 -2.25
CA SER A 140 10.87 -5.08 -1.78
C SER A 140 10.46 -3.60 -1.71
N VAL A 141 11.31 -2.75 -1.14
CA VAL A 141 11.10 -1.29 -1.07
C VAL A 141 11.11 -0.67 -2.47
N MET A 142 12.07 -1.05 -3.32
CA MET A 142 12.15 -0.51 -4.69
C MET A 142 10.89 -0.82 -5.50
N ARG A 143 10.29 -2.00 -5.33
CA ARG A 143 9.02 -2.35 -5.95
C ARG A 143 7.88 -1.48 -5.43
N VAL A 144 7.80 -1.20 -4.12
CA VAL A 144 6.82 -0.25 -3.58
C VAL A 144 6.95 1.14 -4.21
N LEU A 145 8.18 1.65 -4.33
CA LEU A 145 8.44 2.97 -4.91
C LEU A 145 8.15 3.06 -6.41
N SER A 146 8.35 1.95 -7.14
CA SER A 146 8.23 1.91 -8.60
C SER A 146 6.84 1.47 -9.08
N ASP A 147 6.04 0.83 -8.23
CA ASP A 147 4.73 0.31 -8.62
C ASP A 147 3.71 1.45 -8.77
N ARG A 148 3.03 1.43 -9.92
CA ARG A 148 1.98 2.39 -10.27
C ARG A 148 0.61 1.96 -9.71
N ARG A 149 0.42 0.69 -9.38
CA ARG A 149 -0.79 0.15 -8.73
C ARG A 149 -0.72 0.36 -7.23
N ARG A 150 -1.27 1.49 -6.79
CA ARG A 150 -1.23 1.96 -5.39
C ARG A 150 -2.44 1.49 -4.57
N LEU A 151 -2.18 1.18 -3.29
CA LEU A 151 -3.17 1.13 -2.21
C LEU A 151 -3.51 2.55 -1.72
#